data_AF-A0A7C3P3C1-F1
#
_entry.id   AF-A0A7C3P3C1-F1
#
_cell.length_a   1.000
_cell.length_b   1.000
_cell.length_c   1.000
_cell.angle_alpha   90.00
_cell.angle_beta   90.00
_cell.angle_gamma   90.00
#
_symmetry.space_group_name_H-M   'P 1'
#
loop_
_entity.id
_entity.type
_entity.pdbx_description
1 polymer ?
#
loop_
_entity_poly.entity_id
_entity_poly.type
_entity_poly.pdbx_seq_one_letter_code
_entity_poly.pdbx_strand_id
1 'polypeptide(L)'
;MSLLDKIKNDIVESHVWKSIFRHGYEDTPRNRVMMVTANVFLHLHPAKVRRHAVRMRFTWCMGGLTFLMFLVTVVTGIYLMFYYRPVAEYAYADMKY
;
A
#
# COMPACT_ATOMS: atom_id res chain seq x y z
N MET A 1 35.90 2.28 -13.20
CA MET A 1 34.57 2.51 -12.59
C MET A 1 33.53 2.12 -13.63
N SER A 2 32.71 1.10 -13.39
CA SER A 2 31.81 0.61 -14.42
C SER A 2 30.72 1.65 -14.74
N LEU A 3 30.19 1.67 -15.96
CA LEU A 3 29.08 2.55 -16.35
C LEU A 3 27.86 2.38 -15.43
N LEU A 4 27.68 1.17 -14.89
CA LEU A 4 26.63 0.84 -13.94
C LEU A 4 26.81 1.56 -12.59
N ASP A 5 28.06 1.76 -12.14
CA ASP A 5 28.34 2.48 -10.89
C ASP A 5 28.04 3.98 -11.04
N LYS A 6 28.29 4.56 -12.21
CA LYS A 6 27.94 5.97 -12.50
C LYS A 6 26.42 6.18 -12.51
N ILE A 7 25.69 5.35 -13.26
CA ILE A 7 24.22 5.45 -13.35
C ILE A 7 23.58 5.26 -11.97
N LYS A 8 24.08 4.30 -11.18
CA LYS A 8 23.62 4.08 -9.81
C LYS A 8 23.84 5.31 -8.94
N ASN A 9 25.02 5.93 -9.00
CA ASN A 9 25.32 7.12 -8.20
C ASN A 9 24.48 8.32 -8.65
N ASP A 10 24.30 8.54 -9.94
CA ASP A 10 23.46 9.64 -10.47
C ASP A 10 22.00 9.51 -10.02
N ILE A 11 21.47 8.27 -9.95
CA ILE A 11 20.12 8.00 -9.45
C ILE A 11 20.04 8.22 -7.93
N VAL A 12 21.02 7.71 -7.17
CA VAL A 12 21.02 7.80 -5.70
C VAL A 12 21.28 9.22 -5.19
N GLU A 13 22.05 10.02 -5.92
CA GLU A 13 22.32 11.42 -5.57
C GLU A 13 21.23 12.40 -6.03
N SER A 14 20.28 11.94 -6.85
CA SER A 14 19.15 12.75 -7.29
C SER A 14 18.38 13.36 -6.10
N HIS A 15 17.99 14.62 -6.26
CA HIS A 15 17.12 15.31 -5.29
C HIS A 15 15.81 14.55 -5.05
N VAL A 16 15.28 13.88 -6.09
CA VAL A 16 14.08 13.04 -5.98
C VAL A 16 14.37 11.84 -5.07
N TRP A 17 15.50 11.18 -5.25
CA TRP A 17 15.89 10.02 -4.43
C TRP A 17 16.13 10.40 -2.96
N LYS A 18 16.88 11.48 -2.69
CA LYS A 18 17.09 12.01 -1.33
C LYS A 18 15.78 12.49 -0.68
N SER A 19 14.82 12.99 -1.47
CA SER A 19 13.52 13.42 -0.95
C SER A 19 12.62 12.27 -0.52
N ILE A 20 12.73 11.12 -1.20
CA ILE A 20 11.99 9.89 -0.90
C ILE A 20 12.71 9.15 0.25
N PHE A 21 13.99 8.83 0.08
CA PHE A 21 14.79 8.11 1.08
C PHE A 21 15.65 9.08 1.91
N ARG A 22 15.05 9.61 2.97
CA ARG A 22 15.64 10.67 3.82
C ARG A 22 16.66 10.21 4.87
N HIS A 23 16.86 8.89 5.04
CA HIS A 23 17.71 8.31 6.09
C HIS A 23 18.70 7.29 5.50
N GLY A 24 19.96 7.34 5.96
CA GLY A 24 21.02 6.41 5.53
C GLY A 24 20.86 5.00 6.12
N TYR A 25 21.57 4.02 5.55
CA TYR A 25 21.51 2.60 5.95
C TYR A 25 22.34 2.30 7.21
N GLU A 26 22.34 3.18 8.21
CA GLU A 26 23.03 2.92 9.48
C GLU A 26 22.16 2.03 10.38
N ASP A 27 22.67 0.89 10.82
CA ASP A 27 21.87 -0.19 11.42
C ASP A 27 21.54 0.02 12.92
N THR A 28 21.35 1.26 13.34
CA THR A 28 20.96 1.58 14.73
C THR A 28 19.45 1.37 14.94
N PRO A 29 19.00 0.94 16.14
CA PRO A 29 17.57 0.74 16.42
C PRO A 29 16.74 2.02 16.28
N ARG A 30 17.34 3.19 16.53
CA ARG A 30 16.69 4.50 16.32
C ARG A 30 16.51 4.78 14.83
N ASN A 31 17.54 4.55 14.03
CA ASN A 31 17.50 4.81 12.60
C ASN A 31 16.53 3.87 11.85
N ARG A 32 16.39 2.61 12.29
CA ARG A 32 15.36 1.70 11.75
C ARG A 32 13.94 2.22 11.91
N VAL A 33 13.62 2.82 13.06
CA VAL A 33 12.29 3.42 13.27
C VAL A 33 12.14 4.68 12.42
N MET A 34 13.17 5.54 12.38
CA MET A 34 13.14 6.76 11.55
C MET A 34 13.01 6.45 10.06
N MET A 35 13.62 5.36 9.56
CA MET A 35 13.43 4.89 8.19
C MET A 35 11.96 4.54 7.90
N VAL A 36 11.24 3.92 8.83
CA VAL A 36 9.83 3.57 8.61
C VAL A 36 8.94 4.82 8.73
N THR A 37 9.18 5.67 9.73
CA THR A 37 8.29 6.81 10.03
C THR A 37 8.50 8.02 9.10
N ALA A 38 9.71 8.24 8.58
CA ALA A 38 10.03 9.39 7.73
C ALA A 38 9.66 9.22 6.25
N ASN A 39 9.24 8.01 5.87
CA ASN A 39 8.79 7.63 4.54
C ASN A 39 7.26 7.62 4.49
N VAL A 40 6.65 8.33 3.54
CA VAL A 40 5.18 8.38 3.40
C VAL A 40 4.59 6.98 3.19
N PHE A 41 5.23 6.15 2.37
CA PHE A 41 4.78 4.79 2.08
C PHE A 41 4.99 3.80 3.23
N LEU A 42 6.11 3.93 3.95
CA LEU A 42 6.39 3.06 5.10
C LEU A 42 5.66 3.51 6.36
N HIS A 43 5.14 4.74 6.42
CA HIS A 43 4.38 5.25 7.56
C HIS A 43 3.13 4.42 7.86
N LEU A 44 2.51 3.86 6.81
CA LEU A 44 1.36 2.96 6.95
C LEU A 44 1.72 1.65 7.68
N HIS A 45 2.99 1.24 7.62
CA HIS A 45 3.45 0.00 8.22
C HIS A 45 3.98 0.24 9.64
N PRO A 46 3.62 -0.60 10.63
CA PRO A 46 4.12 -0.45 11.98
C PRO A 46 5.63 -0.69 12.05
N ALA A 47 6.38 0.30 12.59
CA ALA A 47 7.84 0.23 12.71
C ALA A 47 8.33 -0.87 13.67
N LYS A 48 7.47 -1.35 14.57
CA LYS A 48 7.74 -2.47 15.48
C LYS A 48 6.50 -3.32 15.62
N VAL A 49 6.64 -4.61 15.38
CA VAL A 49 5.57 -5.60 15.60
C VAL A 49 6.05 -6.60 16.65
N ARG A 50 5.20 -6.91 17.63
CA ARG A 50 5.52 -7.92 18.65
C ARG A 50 5.44 -9.32 18.03
N ARG A 51 6.41 -10.21 18.33
CA ARG A 51 6.49 -11.57 17.74
C ARG A 51 5.20 -12.39 17.86
N HIS A 52 4.42 -12.21 18.94
CA HIS A 52 3.16 -12.92 19.13
C HIS A 52 2.04 -12.46 18.20
N ALA A 53 2.07 -11.21 17.74
CA ALA A 53 1.07 -10.62 16.84
C ALA A 53 1.23 -11.09 15.39
N VAL A 54 2.43 -11.57 15.01
CA VAL A 54 2.74 -12.09 13.66
C VAL A 54 2.26 -13.53 13.47
N ARG A 55 1.79 -14.19 14.54
CA ARG A 55 1.26 -15.56 14.44
C ARG A 55 -0.06 -15.53 13.68
N MET A 56 -0.02 -15.87 12.39
CA MET A 56 -1.16 -15.95 11.46
C MET A 56 -2.36 -16.74 11.99
N ARG A 57 -2.14 -17.65 12.96
CA ARG A 57 -3.19 -18.43 13.62
C ARG A 57 -4.16 -17.60 14.47
N PHE A 58 -3.77 -16.42 14.96
CA PHE A 58 -4.60 -15.62 15.88
C PHE A 58 -5.46 -14.56 15.21
N THR A 59 -5.01 -14.00 14.08
CA THR A 59 -5.70 -12.86 13.44
C THR A 59 -6.10 -13.12 11.99
N TRP A 60 -5.70 -14.25 11.41
CA TRP A 60 -6.03 -14.71 10.04
C TRP A 60 -5.85 -13.65 8.94
N CYS A 61 -5.04 -12.61 9.21
CA CYS A 61 -4.97 -11.40 8.38
C CYS A 61 -6.37 -10.81 8.07
N MET A 62 -7.32 -10.88 9.00
CA MET A 62 -8.71 -10.45 8.77
C MET A 62 -8.81 -9.00 8.30
N GLY A 63 -7.95 -8.10 8.76
CA GLY A 63 -7.91 -6.72 8.28
C GLY A 63 -7.46 -6.58 6.82
N GLY A 64 -6.50 -7.39 6.37
CA GLY A 64 -6.09 -7.41 4.97
C GLY A 64 -7.15 -8.03 4.07
N LEU A 65 -7.83 -9.06 4.57
CA LEU A 65 -8.93 -9.72 3.86
C LEU A 65 -10.13 -8.78 3.67
N THR A 66 -10.54 -8.04 4.71
CA THR A 66 -11.65 -7.08 4.59
C THR A 66 -11.29 -5.92 3.66
N PHE A 67 -10.06 -5.43 3.70
CA PHE A 67 -9.59 -4.41 2.76
C PHE A 67 -9.56 -4.92 1.31
N LEU A 68 -9.13 -6.17 1.10
CA LEU A 68 -9.18 -6.81 -0.22
C LEU A 68 -10.60 -6.95 -0.73
N MET A 69 -11.53 -7.43 0.10
CA MET A 69 -12.95 -7.54 -0.25
C MET A 69 -13.55 -6.16 -0.57
N PHE A 70 -13.19 -5.12 0.18
CA PHE A 70 -13.59 -3.75 -0.11
C PHE A 70 -13.15 -3.32 -1.51
N LEU A 71 -11.87 -3.52 -1.87
CA LEU A 71 -11.39 -3.19 -3.22
C LEU A 71 -12.16 -3.94 -4.32
N VAL A 72 -12.42 -5.23 -4.12
CA VAL A 72 -13.23 -6.03 -5.07
C VAL A 72 -14.61 -5.42 -5.23
N THR A 73 -15.31 -5.11 -4.13
CA THR A 73 -16.65 -4.50 -4.16
C THR A 73 -16.67 -3.10 -4.77
N VAL A 74 -15.61 -2.31 -4.59
CA VAL A 74 -15.50 -0.98 -5.20
C VAL A 74 -15.38 -1.12 -6.72
N VAL A 75 -14.49 -2.01 -7.20
CA VAL A 75 -14.29 -2.22 -8.64
C VAL A 75 -15.56 -2.78 -9.29
N THR A 76 -16.17 -3.82 -8.71
CA THR A 76 -17.41 -4.39 -9.27
C THR A 76 -18.61 -3.46 -9.11
N GLY A 77 -18.66 -2.66 -8.04
CA GLY A 77 -19.69 -1.64 -7.84
C GLY A 77 -19.61 -0.52 -8.88
N ILE A 78 -18.41 -0.03 -9.18
CA ILE A 78 -18.19 0.94 -10.26
C ILE A 78 -18.62 0.34 -11.61
N TYR A 79 -18.28 -0.92 -11.87
CA TYR A 79 -18.73 -1.60 -13.09
C TYR A 79 -20.26 -1.63 -13.19
N LEU A 80 -20.94 -1.94 -12.09
CA LEU A 80 -22.40 -2.00 -12.04
C LEU A 80 -23.06 -0.62 -12.23
N MET A 81 -22.43 0.46 -11.76
CA MET A 81 -22.92 1.84 -11.96
C MET A 81 -22.97 2.26 -13.44
N PHE A 82 -22.19 1.63 -14.33
CA PHE A 82 -22.31 1.91 -15.77
C PHE A 82 -23.57 1.31 -16.41
N TYR A 83 -24.14 0.26 -15.81
CA TYR A 83 -25.33 -0.44 -16.32
C TYR A 83 -26.60 -0.13 -15.54
N TYR A 84 -26.49 0.21 -14.26
CA TYR A 84 -27.62 0.46 -13.38
C TYR A 84 -28.15 1.89 -13.50
N ARG A 85 -29.44 2.05 -13.79
CA ARG A 85 -30.14 3.34 -13.70
C ARG A 85 -30.82 3.47 -12.32
N PRO A 86 -30.59 4.57 -11.58
CA PRO A 86 -31.16 4.77 -10.26
C PRO A 86 -32.63 5.26 -10.33
N VAL A 87 -33.50 4.48 -10.96
CA VAL A 87 -34.94 4.76 -11.11
C VAL A 87 -35.75 3.53 -10.73
N ALA A 88 -36.77 3.70 -9.88
CA ALA A 88 -37.56 2.59 -9.34
C ALA A 88 -38.19 1.69 -10.41
N GLU A 89 -38.62 2.27 -11.53
CA GLU A 89 -39.26 1.56 -12.65
C GLU A 89 -38.31 0.59 -13.38
N TYR A 90 -37.03 0.95 -13.49
CA TYR A 90 -36.03 0.19 -14.26
C TYR A 90 -35.09 -0.63 -13.36
N ALA A 91 -35.09 -0.42 -12.04
CA ALA A 91 -34.14 -1.03 -11.12
C ALA A 91 -34.14 -2.57 -11.16
N TYR A 92 -35.30 -3.22 -11.28
CA TYR A 92 -35.38 -4.68 -11.37
C TYR A 92 -34.93 -5.21 -12.74
N ALA A 93 -35.26 -4.48 -13.82
CA ALA A 93 -34.90 -4.87 -15.18
C ALA A 93 -33.37 -4.78 -15.37
N ASP A 94 -32.75 -3.68 -14.93
CA ASP A 94 -31.30 -3.45 -15.02
C ASP A 94 -30.47 -4.42 -14.14
N MET A 95 -31.10 -5.11 -13.17
CA MET A 95 -30.46 -6.16 -12.37
C MET A 95 -30.63 -7.56 -12.95
N LYS A 96 -31.68 -7.76 -13.75
CA LYS A 96 -32.04 -9.05 -14.34
C LYS A 96 -31.33 -9.31 -15.66
N TYR A 97 -31.07 -8.26 -16.44
CA TYR A 97 -30.52 -8.29 -17.79
C TYR A 97 -29.17 -7.59 -17.83
#